data_AF-A0AAU9IEC1-F1
#
_entry.id   AF-A0AAU9IEC1-F1
#
_cell.length_a   1.000
_cell.length_b   1.000
_cell.length_c   1.000
_cell.angle_alpha   90.00
_cell.angle_beta   90.00
_cell.angle_gamma   90.00
#
_symmetry.space_group_name_H-M   'P 1'
#
loop_
_entity.id
_entity.type
_entity.pdbx_description
1 polymer ?
#
loop_
_entity_poly.entity_id
_entity_poly.type
_entity_poly.pdbx_seq_one_letter_code
_entity_poly.pdbx_strand_id
1 'polypeptide(L)'
;MDKVLIDALKQKKLELKTALEDLTRKEFKYAVGNYQNSLPQQGRCIICTLKIPCSHYSSIEDMQEPMVSLPKHPLNHLLEDINIDHMNCTLPSINNQPKDFTVRFKGNSSRFSQTSSSLRRSSLPDKNKLITLEKIEIYKEEKAKKKLEKLQKIKDNEEMKKIENELSELKRLKQHKAQKNKLEKYKEVVKQKYEQAKIEQEEQAAWIRKEEEKRKIYMEIQKKKIAEFHEKKKILDSINKQRFADLQEDIIQRGRMKK
;
A
#
# COMPACT_ATOMS: atom_id res chain seq x y z
N MET A 1 5.74 -30.34 22.27
CA MET A 1 6.50 -29.17 21.77
C MET A 1 5.61 -28.14 21.06
N ASP A 2 4.45 -28.52 20.52
CA ASP A 2 3.64 -27.61 19.68
C ASP A 2 2.98 -26.43 20.41
N LYS A 3 2.65 -26.56 21.70
CA LYS A 3 2.01 -25.46 22.47
C LYS A 3 2.90 -24.22 22.58
N VAL A 4 4.20 -24.43 22.83
CA VAL A 4 5.18 -23.34 22.94
C VAL A 4 5.34 -22.62 21.61
N LEU A 5 5.32 -23.36 20.50
CA LEU A 5 5.39 -22.80 19.16
C LEU A 5 4.13 -21.99 18.81
N ILE A 6 2.95 -22.50 19.17
CA ILE A 6 1.66 -21.82 18.94
C ILE A 6 1.59 -20.50 19.73
N ASP A 7 2.03 -20.50 20.98
CA ASP A 7 1.99 -19.29 21.82
C ASP A 7 3.04 -18.26 21.37
N ALA A 8 4.23 -18.69 20.94
CA ALA A 8 5.22 -17.81 20.32
C ALA A 8 4.69 -17.16 19.02
N LEU A 9 3.97 -17.92 18.18
CA LEU A 9 3.35 -17.39 16.95
C LEU A 9 2.23 -16.40 17.25
N LYS A 10 1.42 -16.63 18.29
CA LYS A 10 0.39 -15.67 18.73
C LYS A 10 1.00 -14.38 19.22
N GLN A 11 2.08 -14.46 20.00
CA GLN A 11 2.78 -13.28 20.51
C GLN A 11 3.41 -12.47 19.37
N LYS A 12 4.07 -13.13 18.40
CA LYS A 12 4.59 -12.46 17.20
C LYS A 12 3.51 -11.84 16.33
N LYS A 13 2.34 -12.47 16.21
CA LYS A 13 1.18 -11.89 15.52
C LYS A 13 0.68 -10.63 16.22
N LEU A 14 0.67 -10.61 17.56
CA LEU A 14 0.26 -9.44 18.33
C LEU A 14 1.26 -8.30 18.14
N GLU A 15 2.56 -8.58 18.31
CA GLU A 15 3.65 -7.61 18.11
C GLU A 15 3.58 -6.96 16.73
N LEU A 16 3.40 -7.76 15.67
CA LEU A 16 3.26 -7.26 14.30
C LEU A 16 2.04 -6.35 14.12
N LYS A 17 0.91 -6.66 14.76
CA LYS A 17 -0.28 -5.80 14.69
C LYS A 17 -0.03 -4.45 15.36
N THR A 18 0.53 -4.45 16.57
CA THR A 18 0.91 -3.21 17.26
C THR A 18 1.92 -2.39 16.46
N ALA A 19 2.93 -3.04 15.87
CA ALA A 19 3.93 -2.33 15.05
C ALA A 19 3.31 -1.67 13.81
N LEU A 20 2.34 -2.33 13.16
CA LEU A 20 1.61 -1.75 12.03
C LEU A 20 0.70 -0.59 12.47
N GLU A 21 0.01 -0.73 13.59
CA GLU A 21 -0.80 0.36 14.16
C GLU A 21 0.07 1.57 14.55
N ASP A 22 1.28 1.35 15.06
CA ASP A 22 2.21 2.43 15.38
C ASP A 22 2.78 3.13 14.13
N LEU A 23 3.09 2.36 13.08
CA LEU A 23 3.55 2.92 11.80
C LEU A 23 2.45 3.76 11.15
N THR A 24 1.23 3.24 11.08
CA THR A 24 0.09 3.99 10.53
C THR A 24 -0.16 5.27 11.34
N ARG A 25 -0.14 5.22 12.69
CA ARG A 25 -0.24 6.43 13.52
C ARG A 25 0.87 7.44 13.25
N LYS A 26 2.11 6.99 13.03
CA LYS A 26 3.24 7.87 12.69
C LYS A 26 3.08 8.51 11.31
N GLU A 27 2.64 7.74 10.31
CA GLU A 27 2.34 8.25 8.97
C GLU A 27 1.22 9.29 8.99
N PHE A 28 0.13 9.02 9.73
CA PHE A 28 -0.95 9.99 9.91
C PHE A 28 -0.48 11.26 10.60
N LYS A 29 0.31 11.15 11.68
CA LYS A 29 0.88 12.32 12.36
C LYS A 29 1.78 13.14 11.43
N TYR A 30 2.61 12.48 10.63
CA TYR A 30 3.47 13.14 9.65
C TYR A 30 2.67 13.85 8.56
N ALA A 31 1.67 13.19 7.99
CA ALA A 31 0.80 13.77 6.98
C ALA A 31 0.01 14.98 7.51
N VAL A 32 -0.53 14.87 8.73
CA VAL A 32 -1.21 15.98 9.41
C VAL A 32 -0.25 17.13 9.66
N GLY A 33 0.97 16.88 10.15
CA GLY A 33 1.99 17.91 10.34
C GLY A 33 2.35 18.64 9.05
N ASN A 34 2.56 17.90 7.95
CA ASN A 34 2.80 18.51 6.63
C ASN A 34 1.61 19.33 6.14
N TYR A 35 0.39 18.87 6.38
CA TYR A 35 -0.81 19.61 6.02
C TYR A 35 -0.93 20.91 6.83
N GLN A 36 -0.70 20.85 8.15
CA GLN A 36 -0.68 22.03 9.01
C GLN A 36 0.39 23.05 8.60
N ASN A 37 1.54 22.60 8.08
CA ASN A 37 2.59 23.50 7.58
C ASN A 37 2.25 24.16 6.23
N SER A 38 1.47 23.49 5.37
CA SER A 38 1.10 24.01 4.04
C SER A 38 -0.15 24.88 4.04
N LEU A 39 -1.04 24.74 5.04
CA LEU A 39 -2.26 25.54 5.16
C LEU A 39 -2.01 27.06 5.26
N PRO A 40 -1.04 27.57 6.06
CA PRO A 40 -0.72 28.99 6.12
C PRO A 40 -0.25 29.55 4.77
N GLN A 41 0.56 28.78 4.01
CA GLN A 41 1.02 29.16 2.67
C GLN A 41 -0.15 29.31 1.67
N GLN A 42 -1.26 28.61 1.92
CA GLN A 42 -2.48 28.67 1.13
C GLN A 42 -3.51 29.69 1.67
N GLY A 43 -3.17 30.45 2.73
CA GLY A 43 -4.07 31.42 3.37
C GLY A 43 -5.25 30.78 4.10
N ARG A 44 -5.07 29.56 4.61
CA ARG A 44 -6.10 28.77 5.31
C ARG A 44 -5.72 28.53 6.77
N CYS A 45 -6.73 28.47 7.62
CA CYS A 45 -6.58 28.24 9.06
C CYS A 45 -6.12 26.81 9.37
N ILE A 46 -5.10 26.64 10.24
CA ILE A 46 -4.58 25.34 10.70
C ILE A 46 -5.64 24.53 11.48
N ILE A 47 -6.57 25.22 12.16
CA ILE A 47 -7.57 24.60 13.04
C ILE A 47 -8.80 24.16 12.26
N CYS A 48 -9.37 25.06 11.44
CA CYS A 48 -10.63 24.79 10.74
C CYS A 48 -10.51 24.65 9.22
N THR A 49 -9.32 24.80 8.62
CA THR A 49 -9.03 24.65 7.17
C THR A 49 -9.75 25.62 6.23
N LEU A 50 -10.56 26.54 6.78
CA LEU A 50 -11.24 27.60 6.05
C LEU A 50 -10.27 28.72 5.65
N LYS A 51 -10.60 29.45 4.59
CA LYS A 51 -9.86 30.67 4.20
C LYS A 51 -10.00 31.75 5.27
N ILE A 52 -8.93 32.47 5.53
CA ILE A 52 -8.89 33.58 6.49
C ILE A 52 -9.51 34.83 5.83
N PRO A 53 -10.28 35.67 6.57
CA PRO A 53 -10.55 35.61 8.01
C PRO A 53 -11.54 34.51 8.42
N CYS A 54 -11.27 33.85 9.54
CA CYS A 54 -12.15 32.85 10.13
C CYS A 54 -12.35 33.11 11.63
N SER A 55 -13.15 32.29 12.33
CA SER A 55 -13.38 32.43 13.78
C SER A 55 -12.11 32.30 14.64
N HIS A 56 -11.03 31.76 14.10
CA HIS A 56 -9.79 31.50 14.83
C HIS A 56 -8.70 32.56 14.59
N TYR A 57 -8.63 33.12 13.36
CA TYR A 57 -7.58 34.04 12.95
C TYR A 57 -8.17 35.15 12.08
N SER A 58 -7.82 36.39 12.40
CA SER A 58 -8.22 37.59 11.67
C SER A 58 -7.27 37.90 10.52
N SER A 59 -5.98 37.61 10.67
CA SER A 59 -4.97 37.72 9.62
C SER A 59 -4.09 36.46 9.53
N ILE A 60 -3.32 36.32 8.45
CA ILE A 60 -2.38 35.20 8.26
C ILE A 60 -1.17 35.35 9.21
N GLU A 61 -0.82 36.58 9.58
CA GLU A 61 0.32 36.92 10.45
C GLU A 61 0.07 36.54 11.92
N ASP A 62 -1.19 36.48 12.35
CA ASP A 62 -1.57 36.04 13.70
C ASP A 62 -1.42 34.53 13.92
N MET A 63 -1.15 33.77 12.85
CA MET A 63 -0.96 32.33 12.93
C MET A 63 0.45 32.02 13.43
N GLN A 64 0.56 31.36 14.59
CA GLN A 64 1.84 30.85 15.05
C GLN A 64 2.36 29.81 14.05
N GLU A 65 3.59 30.03 13.55
CA GLU A 65 4.30 29.01 12.79
C GLU A 65 4.47 27.76 13.65
N PRO A 66 4.05 26.57 13.18
CA PRO A 66 4.23 25.35 13.94
C PRO A 66 5.72 25.10 14.20
N MET A 67 6.14 25.27 15.45
CA MET A 67 7.46 24.90 15.96
C MET A 67 7.56 23.38 16.02
N VAL A 68 7.74 22.72 14.88
CA VAL A 68 8.18 21.33 14.82
C VAL A 68 9.41 21.29 13.94
N SER A 69 10.58 21.28 14.57
CA SER A 69 11.85 20.91 13.96
C SER A 69 11.70 19.49 13.39
N LEU A 70 11.39 19.42 12.10
CA LEU A 70 11.33 18.18 11.34
C LEU A 70 12.73 17.55 11.34
N PRO A 71 12.90 16.27 11.74
CA PRO A 71 14.12 15.55 11.41
C PRO A 71 14.19 15.47 9.88
N LYS A 72 15.09 16.25 9.28
CA LYS A 72 15.44 16.12 7.86
C LYS A 72 16.06 14.75 7.64
N HIS A 73 15.25 13.77 7.22
CA HIS A 73 15.73 12.64 6.44
C HIS A 73 14.97 12.58 5.11
N PRO A 74 15.65 12.19 4.02
CA PRO A 74 15.55 12.93 2.77
C PRO A 74 14.83 12.11 1.71
N LEU A 75 13.70 12.61 1.21
CA LEU A 75 13.10 12.07 -0.01
C LEU A 75 12.54 13.14 -0.98
N ASN A 76 12.75 14.44 -0.73
CA ASN A 76 12.14 15.50 -1.54
C ASN A 76 13.12 16.46 -2.24
N HIS A 77 14.41 16.19 -2.27
CA HIS A 77 15.38 17.13 -2.86
C HIS A 77 15.40 17.21 -4.41
N LEU A 78 14.39 16.70 -5.11
CA LEU A 78 14.39 16.67 -6.59
C LEU A 78 13.30 17.52 -7.27
N LEU A 79 12.48 18.27 -6.53
CA LEU A 79 11.34 19.00 -7.13
C LEU A 79 11.18 20.46 -6.68
N GLU A 80 12.17 21.07 -6.04
CA GLU A 80 12.06 22.47 -5.55
C GLU A 80 12.84 23.53 -6.36
N ASP A 81 13.49 23.18 -7.47
CA ASP A 81 14.25 24.15 -8.28
C ASP A 81 13.57 24.53 -9.62
N ILE A 82 12.23 24.56 -9.66
CA ILE A 82 11.50 25.20 -10.77
C ILE A 82 10.62 26.31 -10.20
N ASN A 83 11.29 27.37 -9.76
CA ASN A 83 10.69 28.66 -9.47
C ASN A 83 10.56 29.42 -10.82
N ILE A 84 9.45 29.19 -11.53
CA ILE A 84 9.05 29.98 -12.70
C ILE A 84 8.21 31.12 -12.16
N ASP A 85 8.86 32.16 -11.65
CA ASP A 85 8.25 33.48 -11.45
C ASP A 85 9.37 34.45 -11.08
N HIS A 86 10.12 34.92 -12.09
CA HIS A 86 10.81 36.21 -12.11
C HIS A 86 11.69 36.32 -13.36
N MET A 87 11.09 36.67 -14.50
CA MET A 87 11.80 37.33 -15.61
C MET A 87 10.90 38.44 -16.17
N ASN A 88 10.89 39.58 -15.46
CA ASN A 88 10.55 40.86 -16.07
C ASN A 88 11.70 41.23 -17.03
N CYS A 89 11.67 40.70 -18.25
CA CYS A 89 12.47 41.22 -19.35
C CYS A 89 11.82 42.51 -19.86
N THR A 90 12.12 43.63 -19.21
CA THR A 90 11.88 44.95 -19.80
C THR A 90 12.92 45.15 -20.91
N LEU A 91 12.52 44.92 -22.16
CA LEU A 91 13.28 45.34 -23.34
C LEU A 91 13.39 46.88 -23.33
N PRO A 92 14.59 47.47 -23.49
CA PRO A 92 14.67 48.90 -23.77
C PRO A 92 14.23 49.12 -25.22
N SER A 93 13.17 49.92 -25.39
CA SER A 93 12.72 50.43 -26.68
C SER A 93 13.85 51.22 -27.34
N ILE A 94 14.42 50.68 -28.43
CA ILE A 94 15.36 51.39 -29.28
C ILE A 94 14.54 52.31 -30.19
N ASN A 95 14.28 53.53 -29.71
CA ASN A 95 13.85 54.62 -30.58
C ASN A 95 15.02 55.01 -31.49
N ASN A 96 15.03 54.50 -32.72
CA ASN A 96 15.86 55.01 -33.80
C ASN A 96 15.31 56.37 -34.24
N GLN A 97 15.78 57.46 -33.62
CA GLN A 97 15.76 58.77 -34.25
C GLN A 97 17.20 59.30 -34.33
N PRO A 98 17.64 59.78 -35.52
CA PRO A 98 18.94 60.41 -35.64
C PRO A 98 18.94 61.70 -34.81
N LYS A 99 19.80 61.75 -33.79
CA LYS A 99 19.99 62.95 -32.97
C LYS A 99 20.92 63.89 -33.73
N ASP A 100 20.33 64.77 -34.53
CA ASP A 100 21.01 65.97 -34.99
C ASP A 100 21.23 66.89 -33.79
N PHE A 101 22.48 67.24 -33.48
CA PHE A 101 22.78 68.25 -32.48
C PHE A 101 23.43 69.45 -33.15
N THR A 102 22.97 70.64 -32.77
CA THR A 102 23.44 71.91 -33.31
C THR A 102 24.30 72.59 -32.27
N VAL A 103 25.57 72.83 -32.57
CA VAL A 103 26.45 73.62 -31.69
C VAL A 103 26.47 75.05 -32.22
N ARG A 104 26.08 76.02 -31.38
CA ARG A 104 26.16 77.45 -31.72
C ARG A 104 27.46 78.03 -31.18
N PHE A 105 28.30 78.56 -32.07
CA PHE A 105 29.45 79.35 -31.69
C PHE A 105 29.49 80.63 -32.54
N LYS A 106 29.51 81.80 -31.87
CA LYS A 106 29.60 83.14 -32.47
C LYS A 106 28.66 83.40 -33.66
N GLY A 107 27.37 83.10 -33.50
CA GLY A 107 26.33 83.56 -34.43
C GLY A 107 26.12 82.74 -35.71
N ASN A 108 26.91 81.69 -35.98
CA ASN A 108 26.64 80.75 -37.08
C ASN A 108 26.16 79.40 -36.55
N SER A 109 25.11 78.85 -37.17
CA SER A 109 24.60 77.50 -36.89
C SER A 109 24.99 76.53 -37.99
N SER A 110 25.92 75.62 -37.70
CA SER A 110 26.26 74.51 -38.59
C SER A 110 25.50 73.25 -38.14
N ARG A 111 24.74 72.64 -39.05
CA ARG A 111 24.11 71.33 -38.84
C ARG A 111 25.08 70.25 -39.29
N PHE A 112 25.41 69.32 -38.40
CA PHE A 112 26.17 68.12 -38.74
C PHE A 112 25.21 66.93 -38.79
N SER A 113 24.90 66.46 -39.99
CA SER A 113 24.23 65.18 -40.20
C SER A 113 25.29 64.07 -40.25
N GLN A 114 25.09 63.00 -39.47
CA GLN A 114 25.88 61.77 -39.54
C GLN A 114 25.57 61.01 -40.85
N THR A 115 26.03 61.55 -41.97
CA THR A 115 26.14 60.81 -43.25
C THR A 115 27.53 61.00 -43.82
N SER A 116 28.54 60.65 -43.04
CA SER A 116 29.89 60.45 -43.57
C SER A 116 30.08 58.97 -43.89
N SER A 117 29.62 58.58 -45.07
CA SER A 117 30.43 57.85 -46.05
C SER A 117 31.68 57.15 -45.48
N SER A 118 31.50 55.96 -44.89
CA SER A 118 32.57 54.97 -44.84
C SER A 118 32.83 54.50 -46.28
N LEU A 119 33.67 55.24 -47.01
CA LEU A 119 34.35 54.72 -48.18
C LEU A 119 34.99 53.39 -47.78
N ARG A 120 34.44 52.29 -48.28
CA ARG A 120 35.06 50.96 -48.22
C ARG A 120 36.33 51.02 -49.08
N ARG A 121 37.43 51.52 -48.51
CA ARG A 121 38.76 51.20 -49.01
C ARG A 121 38.98 49.72 -48.72
N SER A 122 39.03 48.92 -49.77
CA SER A 122 39.48 47.53 -49.77
C SER A 122 40.98 47.50 -49.48
N SER A 123 41.37 47.77 -48.23
CA SER A 123 42.67 47.32 -47.72
C SER A 123 42.48 45.90 -47.21
N LEU A 124 43.35 44.99 -47.64
CA LEU A 124 43.47 43.67 -47.03
C LEU A 124 43.47 43.82 -45.50
N PRO A 125 42.75 42.95 -44.77
CA PRO A 125 42.64 43.10 -43.33
C PRO A 125 44.02 43.04 -42.69
N ASP A 126 44.28 43.99 -41.80
CA ASP A 126 45.50 44.07 -40.99
C ASP A 126 45.78 42.72 -40.31
N LYS A 127 47.04 42.28 -40.24
CA LYS A 127 47.42 40.96 -39.69
C LYS A 127 46.87 40.75 -38.29
N ASN A 128 46.86 41.80 -37.47
CA ASN A 128 46.30 41.76 -36.12
C ASN A 128 44.78 41.53 -36.12
N LYS A 129 44.07 42.06 -37.12
CA LYS A 129 42.62 41.88 -37.28
C LYS A 129 42.28 40.44 -37.69
N LEU A 130 43.09 39.83 -38.55
CA LEU A 130 42.95 38.41 -38.93
C LEU A 130 43.15 37.47 -37.73
N ILE A 131 44.22 37.68 -36.95
CA ILE A 131 44.48 36.89 -35.73
C ILE A 131 43.32 37.02 -34.72
N THR A 132 42.72 38.21 -34.62
CA THR A 132 41.59 38.44 -33.72
C THR A 132 40.34 37.70 -34.20
N LEU A 133 40.09 37.67 -35.53
CA LEU A 133 38.98 36.92 -36.12
C LEU A 133 39.15 35.41 -35.96
N GLU A 134 40.36 34.89 -36.15
CA GLU A 134 40.68 33.47 -35.93
C GLU A 134 40.43 33.06 -34.47
N LYS A 135 40.85 33.88 -33.49
CA LYS A 135 40.53 33.64 -32.07
C LYS A 135 39.02 33.66 -31.79
N ILE A 136 38.27 34.53 -32.45
CA ILE A 136 36.80 34.59 -32.32
C ILE A 136 36.15 33.34 -32.92
N GLU A 137 36.65 32.83 -34.05
CA GLU A 137 36.18 31.59 -34.66
C GLU A 137 36.47 30.38 -33.77
N ILE A 138 37.71 30.24 -33.29
CA ILE A 138 38.10 29.17 -32.36
C ILE A 138 37.20 29.19 -31.12
N TYR A 139 36.98 30.36 -30.51
CA TYR A 139 36.11 30.49 -29.34
C TYR A 139 34.65 30.11 -29.66
N LYS A 140 34.13 30.49 -30.82
CA LYS A 140 32.77 30.13 -31.25
C LYS A 140 32.64 28.62 -31.48
N GLU A 141 33.62 27.99 -32.12
CA GLU A 141 33.66 26.55 -32.32
C GLU A 141 33.76 25.79 -31.00
N GLU A 142 34.64 26.21 -30.10
CA GLU A 142 34.80 25.58 -28.79
C GLU A 142 33.53 25.73 -27.94
N LYS A 143 32.88 26.90 -27.99
CA LYS A 143 31.58 27.12 -27.33
C LYS A 143 30.47 26.26 -27.93
N ALA A 144 30.46 26.06 -29.25
CA ALA A 144 29.52 25.16 -29.93
C ALA A 144 29.76 23.69 -29.54
N LYS A 145 31.03 23.25 -29.52
CA LYS A 145 31.43 21.90 -29.08
C LYS A 145 31.01 21.64 -27.63
N LYS A 146 31.28 22.56 -26.70
CA LYS A 146 30.85 22.45 -25.30
C LYS A 146 29.33 22.38 -25.15
N LYS A 147 28.57 23.08 -25.98
CA LYS A 147 27.09 22.99 -25.99
C LYS A 147 26.61 21.64 -26.51
N LEU A 148 27.20 21.13 -27.59
CA LEU A 148 26.88 19.80 -28.12
C LEU A 148 27.21 18.70 -27.11
N GLU A 149 28.35 18.79 -26.44
CA GLU A 149 28.73 17.83 -25.39
C GLU A 149 27.74 17.84 -24.21
N LYS A 150 27.26 19.01 -23.80
CA LYS A 150 26.22 19.13 -22.77
C LYS A 150 24.89 18.51 -23.22
N LEU A 151 24.48 18.74 -24.46
CA LEU A 151 23.26 18.14 -25.02
C LEU A 151 23.37 16.61 -25.10
N GLN A 152 24.53 16.10 -25.50
CA GLN A 152 24.77 14.66 -25.54
C GLN A 152 24.69 14.04 -24.15
N LYS A 153 25.33 14.65 -23.15
CA LYS A 153 25.26 14.19 -21.74
C LYS A 153 23.83 14.18 -21.20
N ILE A 154 23.00 15.17 -21.57
CA ILE A 154 21.59 15.20 -21.17
C ILE A 154 20.83 14.05 -21.83
N LYS A 155 21.04 13.83 -23.14
CA LYS A 155 20.39 12.75 -23.87
C LYS A 155 20.75 11.37 -23.32
N ASP A 156 22.04 11.12 -23.07
CA ASP A 156 22.52 9.84 -22.52
C ASP A 156 21.95 9.62 -21.10
N ASN A 157 21.88 10.67 -20.28
CA ASN A 157 21.25 10.60 -18.96
C ASN A 157 19.74 10.32 -19.02
N GLU A 158 19.02 10.89 -19.99
CA GLU A 158 17.60 10.60 -20.21
C GLU A 158 17.37 9.15 -20.66
N GLU A 159 18.21 8.63 -21.55
CA GLU A 159 18.16 7.24 -21.99
C GLU A 159 18.44 6.27 -20.83
N MET A 160 19.46 6.55 -20.03
CA MET A 160 19.77 5.75 -18.84
C MET A 160 18.63 5.75 -17.82
N LYS A 161 17.99 6.91 -17.57
CA LYS A 161 16.82 7.00 -16.69
C LYS A 161 15.63 6.22 -17.22
N LYS A 162 15.40 6.20 -18.53
CA LYS A 162 14.33 5.40 -19.15
C LYS A 162 14.56 3.90 -18.91
N ILE A 163 15.77 3.43 -19.16
CA ILE A 163 16.15 2.01 -18.94
C ILE A 163 16.00 1.64 -17.45
N GLU A 164 16.44 2.51 -16.54
CA GLU A 164 16.31 2.28 -15.10
C GLU A 164 14.84 2.19 -14.68
N ASN A 165 13.99 3.08 -15.18
CA ASN A 165 12.56 3.06 -14.92
C ASN A 165 11.92 1.77 -15.46
N GLU A 166 12.22 1.36 -16.69
CA GLU A 166 11.71 0.12 -17.30
C GLU A 166 12.12 -1.12 -16.48
N LEU A 167 13.38 -1.19 -16.04
CA LEU A 167 13.87 -2.27 -15.18
C LEU A 167 13.16 -2.29 -13.82
N SER A 168 12.89 -1.11 -13.24
CA SER A 168 12.15 -1.00 -11.97
C SER A 168 10.70 -1.47 -12.13
N GLU A 169 10.04 -1.13 -13.24
CA GLU A 169 8.68 -1.57 -13.53
C GLU A 169 8.61 -3.08 -13.78
N LEU A 170 9.58 -3.66 -14.51
CA LEU A 170 9.67 -5.10 -14.70
C LEU A 170 9.85 -5.85 -13.38
N LYS A 171 10.67 -5.32 -12.45
CA LYS A 171 10.81 -5.88 -11.10
C LYS A 171 9.49 -5.82 -10.33
N ARG A 172 8.77 -4.69 -10.37
CA ARG A 172 7.44 -4.53 -9.74
C ARG A 172 6.45 -5.54 -10.30
N LEU A 173 6.37 -5.69 -11.62
CA LEU A 173 5.48 -6.65 -12.28
C LEU A 173 5.81 -8.10 -11.92
N LYS A 174 7.10 -8.45 -11.86
CA LYS A 174 7.55 -9.78 -11.44
C LYS A 174 7.15 -10.10 -10.01
N GLN A 175 7.31 -9.15 -9.09
CA GLN A 175 6.88 -9.29 -7.69
C GLN A 175 5.37 -9.46 -7.59
N HIS A 176 4.59 -8.63 -8.30
CA HIS A 176 3.14 -8.74 -8.33
C HIS A 176 2.67 -10.10 -8.88
N LYS A 177 3.29 -10.60 -9.96
CA LYS A 177 3.00 -11.93 -10.51
C LYS A 177 3.33 -13.04 -9.52
N ALA A 178 4.46 -12.94 -8.81
CA ALA A 178 4.84 -13.92 -7.79
C ALA A 178 3.86 -13.96 -6.62
N GLN A 179 3.39 -12.78 -6.16
CA GLN A 179 2.37 -12.68 -5.11
C GLN A 179 1.03 -13.29 -5.57
N LYS A 180 0.59 -13.00 -6.80
CA LYS A 180 -0.62 -13.58 -7.39
C LYS A 180 -0.54 -15.11 -7.44
N ASN A 181 0.57 -15.66 -7.93
CA ASN A 181 0.78 -17.10 -7.97
C ASN A 181 0.79 -17.74 -6.57
N LYS A 182 1.35 -17.06 -5.56
CA LYS A 182 1.35 -17.54 -4.17
C LYS A 182 -0.07 -17.58 -3.60
N LEU A 183 -0.88 -16.55 -3.90
CA LEU A 183 -2.29 -16.48 -3.52
C LEU A 183 -3.11 -17.60 -4.18
N GLU A 184 -2.87 -17.88 -5.45
CA GLU A 184 -3.55 -18.93 -6.19
C GLU A 184 -3.23 -20.32 -5.63
N LYS A 185 -1.95 -20.62 -5.40
CA LYS A 185 -1.52 -21.86 -4.72
C LYS A 185 -2.15 -22.00 -3.33
N TYR A 186 -2.21 -20.91 -2.57
CA TYR A 186 -2.85 -20.93 -1.25
C TYR A 186 -4.35 -21.26 -1.35
N LYS A 187 -5.07 -20.65 -2.30
CA LYS A 187 -6.49 -20.95 -2.54
C LYS A 187 -6.71 -22.42 -2.88
N GLU A 188 -5.83 -23.01 -3.69
CA GLU A 188 -5.92 -24.41 -4.08
C GLU A 188 -5.68 -25.35 -2.89
N VAL A 189 -4.67 -25.07 -2.06
CA VAL A 189 -4.42 -25.81 -0.81
C VAL A 189 -5.62 -25.72 0.14
N VAL A 190 -6.25 -24.54 0.27
CA VAL A 190 -7.44 -24.37 1.12
C VAL A 190 -8.61 -25.19 0.58
N LYS A 191 -8.83 -25.21 -0.74
CA LYS A 191 -9.88 -26.06 -1.36
C LYS A 191 -9.63 -27.54 -1.09
N GLN A 192 -8.39 -28.01 -1.24
CA GLN A 192 -8.04 -29.41 -0.96
C GLN A 192 -8.28 -29.78 0.51
N LYS A 193 -7.86 -28.91 1.45
CA LYS A 193 -8.10 -29.13 2.88
C LYS A 193 -9.59 -29.15 3.23
N TYR A 194 -10.38 -28.29 2.60
CA TYR A 194 -11.83 -28.27 2.78
C TYR A 194 -12.46 -29.59 2.30
N GLU A 195 -12.08 -30.07 1.12
CA GLU A 195 -12.59 -31.33 0.59
C GLU A 195 -12.18 -32.53 1.47
N GLN A 196 -10.93 -32.56 1.95
CA GLN A 196 -10.46 -33.58 2.89
C GLN A 196 -11.26 -33.57 4.19
N ALA A 197 -11.46 -32.40 4.81
CA ALA A 197 -12.23 -32.27 6.03
C ALA A 197 -13.70 -32.71 5.84
N LYS A 198 -14.27 -32.43 4.66
CA LYS A 198 -15.63 -32.87 4.32
C LYS A 198 -15.72 -34.39 4.23
N ILE A 199 -14.77 -35.04 3.57
CA ILE A 199 -14.71 -36.52 3.49
C ILE A 199 -14.56 -37.13 4.88
N GLU A 200 -13.63 -36.61 5.70
CA GLU A 200 -13.43 -37.09 7.07
C GLU A 200 -14.71 -36.96 7.92
N GLN A 201 -15.46 -35.86 7.74
CA GLN A 201 -16.73 -35.66 8.43
C GLN A 201 -17.80 -36.66 7.99
N GLU A 202 -17.88 -36.96 6.70
CA GLU A 202 -18.80 -37.96 6.15
C GLU A 202 -18.44 -39.37 6.64
N GLU A 203 -17.16 -39.72 6.68
CA GLU A 203 -16.66 -40.99 7.22
C GLU A 203 -16.96 -41.15 8.72
N GLN A 204 -16.72 -40.10 9.51
CA GLN A 204 -17.06 -40.09 10.94
C GLN A 204 -18.57 -40.26 11.15
N ALA A 205 -19.40 -39.52 10.39
CA ALA A 205 -20.84 -39.66 10.47
C ALA A 205 -21.30 -41.08 10.09
N ALA A 206 -20.70 -41.69 9.06
CA ALA A 206 -21.00 -43.06 8.66
C ALA A 206 -20.59 -44.07 9.75
N TRP A 207 -19.43 -43.87 10.40
CA TRP A 207 -18.98 -44.71 11.50
C TRP A 207 -19.94 -44.63 12.71
N ILE A 208 -20.35 -43.42 13.10
CA ILE A 208 -21.32 -43.21 14.19
C ILE A 208 -22.63 -43.93 13.89
N ARG A 209 -23.17 -43.80 12.67
CA ARG A 209 -24.42 -44.49 12.28
C ARG A 209 -24.31 -46.01 12.42
N LYS A 210 -23.21 -46.61 11.95
CA LYS A 210 -22.97 -48.05 12.08
C LYS A 210 -22.90 -48.49 13.54
N GLU A 211 -22.25 -47.69 14.39
CA GLU A 211 -22.14 -48.02 15.81
C GLU A 211 -23.48 -47.88 16.55
N GLU A 212 -24.27 -46.87 16.20
CA GLU A 212 -25.64 -46.70 16.69
C GLU A 212 -26.55 -47.87 16.27
N GLU A 213 -26.46 -48.34 15.02
CA GLU A 213 -27.19 -49.51 14.54
C GLU A 213 -26.82 -50.78 15.31
N LYS A 214 -25.52 -51.06 15.49
CA LYS A 214 -25.06 -52.18 16.31
C LYS A 214 -25.59 -52.09 17.74
N ARG A 215 -25.55 -50.91 18.34
CA ARG A 215 -26.07 -50.67 19.69
C ARG A 215 -27.57 -50.90 19.76
N LYS A 216 -28.34 -50.47 18.75
CA LYS A 216 -29.78 -50.72 18.66
C LYS A 216 -30.08 -52.22 18.61
N ILE A 217 -29.40 -52.96 17.73
CA ILE A 217 -29.55 -54.42 17.60
C ILE A 217 -29.21 -55.11 18.93
N TYR A 218 -28.11 -54.73 19.57
CA TYR A 218 -27.73 -55.28 20.88
C TYR A 218 -28.82 -55.05 21.94
N MET A 219 -29.36 -53.83 22.02
CA MET A 219 -30.42 -53.49 22.97
C MET A 219 -31.71 -54.27 22.69
N GLU A 220 -32.07 -54.50 21.43
CA GLU A 220 -33.22 -55.33 21.07
C GLU A 220 -33.04 -56.78 21.51
N ILE A 221 -31.86 -57.36 21.30
CA ILE A 221 -31.54 -58.72 21.76
C ILE A 221 -31.64 -58.81 23.29
N GLN A 222 -31.11 -57.82 24.02
CA GLN A 222 -31.20 -57.79 25.48
C GLN A 222 -32.65 -57.68 25.96
N LYS A 223 -33.47 -56.83 25.32
CA LYS A 223 -34.90 -56.73 25.62
C LYS A 223 -35.64 -58.05 25.38
N LYS A 224 -35.35 -58.74 24.27
CA LYS A 224 -35.93 -60.07 23.98
C LYS A 224 -35.56 -61.10 25.05
N LYS A 225 -34.28 -61.19 25.43
CA LYS A 225 -33.82 -62.09 26.50
C LYS A 225 -34.51 -61.84 27.84
N ILE A 226 -34.68 -60.56 28.20
CA ILE A 226 -35.40 -60.17 29.42
C ILE A 226 -36.87 -60.59 29.33
N ALA A 227 -37.52 -60.36 28.19
CA ALA A 227 -38.91 -60.77 27.98
C ALA A 227 -39.09 -62.30 28.08
N GLU A 228 -38.22 -63.08 27.43
CA GLU A 228 -38.20 -64.54 27.51
C GLU A 228 -37.98 -65.04 28.95
N PHE A 229 -37.09 -64.40 29.71
CA PHE A 229 -36.88 -64.72 31.12
C PHE A 229 -38.14 -64.48 31.95
N HIS A 230 -38.81 -63.34 31.77
CA HIS A 230 -40.05 -63.04 32.48
C HIS A 230 -41.18 -64.00 32.11
N GLU A 231 -41.27 -64.41 30.84
CA GLU A 231 -42.24 -65.40 30.39
C GLU A 231 -41.99 -66.78 31.02
N LYS A 232 -40.76 -67.27 30.98
CA LYS A 232 -40.36 -68.51 31.64
C LYS A 232 -40.63 -68.46 33.15
N LYS A 233 -40.35 -67.33 33.80
CA LYS A 233 -40.64 -67.11 35.22
C LYS A 233 -42.14 -67.21 35.49
N LYS A 234 -42.99 -66.57 34.67
CA LYS A 234 -44.46 -66.68 34.81
C LYS A 234 -44.96 -68.11 34.68
N ILE A 235 -44.43 -68.88 33.72
CA ILE A 235 -44.76 -70.30 33.55
C ILE A 235 -44.35 -71.10 34.79
N LEU A 236 -43.13 -70.91 35.28
CA LEU A 236 -42.62 -71.59 36.48
C LEU A 236 -43.47 -71.26 37.71
N ASP A 237 -43.82 -69.98 37.91
CA ASP A 237 -44.67 -69.53 38.99
C ASP A 237 -46.07 -70.15 38.89
N SER A 238 -46.63 -70.31 37.68
CA SER A 238 -47.90 -71.00 37.45
C SER A 238 -47.81 -72.49 37.79
N ILE A 239 -46.75 -73.18 37.35
CA ILE A 239 -46.52 -74.60 37.68
C ILE A 239 -46.36 -74.78 39.19
N ASN A 240 -45.60 -73.90 39.85
CA ASN A 240 -45.44 -73.94 41.30
C ASN A 240 -46.78 -73.75 42.01
N LYS A 241 -47.59 -72.77 41.60
CA LYS A 241 -48.94 -72.57 42.16
C LYS A 241 -49.84 -73.79 41.99
N GLN A 242 -49.83 -74.43 40.81
CA GLN A 242 -50.57 -75.66 40.57
C GLN A 242 -50.07 -76.80 41.47
N ARG A 243 -48.76 -77.04 41.54
CA ARG A 243 -48.18 -78.05 42.44
C ARG A 243 -48.53 -77.80 43.90
N PHE A 244 -48.52 -76.55 44.34
CA PHE A 244 -48.95 -76.20 45.71
C PHE A 244 -50.43 -76.52 45.92
N ALA A 245 -51.30 -76.23 44.95
CA ALA A 245 -52.71 -76.59 45.02
C ALA A 245 -52.92 -78.12 45.05
N ASP A 246 -52.25 -78.87 44.15
CA ASP A 246 -52.31 -80.33 44.10
C ASP A 246 -51.84 -80.96 45.43
N LEU A 247 -50.72 -80.50 45.97
CA LEU A 247 -50.20 -80.95 47.28
C LEU A 247 -51.18 -80.64 48.42
N GLN A 248 -51.84 -79.48 48.37
CA GLN A 248 -52.83 -79.09 49.37
C GLN A 248 -54.06 -80.02 49.30
N GLU A 249 -54.53 -80.35 48.09
CA GLU A 249 -55.62 -81.32 47.88
C GLU A 249 -55.24 -82.72 48.37
N ASP A 250 -54.05 -83.21 48.04
CA ASP A 250 -53.54 -84.51 48.50
C ASP A 250 -53.48 -84.61 50.03
N ILE A 251 -53.01 -83.56 50.71
CA ILE A 251 -52.99 -83.49 52.18
C ILE A 251 -54.42 -83.57 52.74
N ILE A 252 -55.36 -82.83 52.14
CA ILE A 252 -56.77 -82.85 52.56
C ILE A 252 -57.37 -84.25 52.35
N GLN A 253 -57.12 -84.90 51.20
CA GLN A 253 -57.62 -86.24 50.90
C GLN A 253 -57.03 -87.30 51.84
N ARG A 254 -55.71 -87.27 52.10
CA ARG A 254 -55.07 -88.17 53.09
C ARG A 254 -55.58 -87.94 54.50
N GLY A 255 -55.90 -86.70 54.87
CA GLY A 255 -56.53 -86.38 56.16
C GLY A 255 -57.96 -86.92 56.28
N ARG A 256 -58.71 -87.01 55.17
CA ARG A 256 -60.06 -87.60 55.13
C ARG A 256 -60.05 -89.13 55.19
N MET A 257 -59.03 -89.78 54.63
CA MET A 257 -58.88 -91.25 54.63
C MET A 257 -58.39 -91.84 55.98
N LYS A 258 -58.00 -91.00 56.94
CA LYS A 258 -57.53 -91.40 58.28
C LYS A 258 -58.59 -91.23 59.38
N LYS A 259 -59.85 -90.97 59.01
CA LYS A 259 -61.02 -91.02 59.89
C LYS A 259 -61.87 -92.23 59.52
#